data_AF-A0A8T0QF56-F1
#
_entry.id   AF-A0A8T0QF56-F1
#
_cell.length_a   1.000
_cell.length_b   1.000
_cell.length_c   1.000
_cell.angle_alpha   90.00
_cell.angle_beta   90.00
_cell.angle_gamma   90.00
#
_symmetry.space_group_name_H-M   'P 1'
#
loop_
_entity.id
_entity.type
_entity.pdbx_description
1 polymer ?
#
loop_
_entity_poly.entity_id
_entity_poly.type
_entity_poly.pdbx_seq_one_letter_code
_entity_poly.pdbx_strand_id
1 'polypeptide(L)'
;MHIWESQINTSVPLDHRTTTIAQIFYAISIVSVTGTVLASPWISPIYSTEAAEPVPSSGPNPKRAIHLRGINNSVFVTGLTYTVFWCLLQLLLQQPVKAIPVLLILLQIISSIAHFSLDKTLHEQWVQVAAMQFLGMAGHFGLGNTNSIASLDVARAYIGISGYSTALSSIMLFFITYGSDLFLYLGMVVYISVKDGDDISTLRQLKWSYNLEKMIALPCLLPLLINSVALTSYTIVLLLMRNHLFVWSVFSPKYIYACGATICTYVGVFILAMTAVYNCVVFSFRTRNYNDKSL
;
A
#
# COMPACT_ATOMS: atom_id res chain seq x y z
N MET A 1 -41.26 30.24 8.49
CA MET A 1 -41.36 29.26 7.39
C MET A 1 -40.40 29.60 6.24
N HIS A 2 -40.32 30.85 5.78
CA HIS A 2 -39.40 31.29 4.71
C HIS A 2 -37.88 31.11 4.96
N ILE A 3 -37.44 31.12 6.23
CA ILE A 3 -36.02 30.91 6.60
C ILE A 3 -35.63 29.43 6.51
N TRP A 4 -36.58 28.52 6.70
CA TRP A 4 -36.35 27.08 6.62
C TRP A 4 -36.27 26.61 5.17
N GLU A 5 -37.13 27.11 4.29
CA GLU A 5 -37.07 26.83 2.85
C GLU A 5 -35.82 27.41 2.18
N SER A 6 -35.33 28.58 2.60
CA SER A 6 -34.10 29.15 2.04
C SER A 6 -32.86 28.35 2.45
N GLN A 7 -32.82 27.77 3.66
CA GLN A 7 -31.74 26.88 4.09
C GLN A 7 -31.79 25.51 3.39
N ILE A 8 -32.97 24.97 3.13
CA ILE A 8 -33.12 23.73 2.35
C ILE A 8 -32.68 23.96 0.90
N ASN A 9 -33.10 25.06 0.28
CA ASN A 9 -32.75 25.37 -1.11
C ASN A 9 -31.29 25.76 -1.31
N THR A 10 -30.56 26.16 -0.26
CA THR A 10 -29.11 26.44 -0.33
C THR A 10 -28.24 25.25 0.09
N SER A 11 -28.71 24.38 0.97
CA SER A 11 -28.01 23.15 1.38
C SER A 11 -28.01 22.07 0.29
N VAL A 12 -29.15 21.86 -0.39
CA VAL A 12 -29.29 20.88 -1.48
C VAL A 12 -28.29 21.10 -2.64
N PRO A 13 -28.12 22.31 -3.21
CA PRO A 13 -27.13 22.54 -4.27
C PRO A 13 -25.69 22.52 -3.76
N LEU A 14 -25.45 22.83 -2.48
CA LEU A 14 -24.10 22.77 -1.90
C LEU A 14 -23.64 21.31 -1.73
N ASP A 15 -24.50 20.43 -1.22
CA ASP A 15 -24.22 18.99 -1.06
C ASP A 15 -24.02 18.28 -2.41
N HIS A 16 -24.78 18.68 -3.43
CA HIS A 16 -24.57 18.15 -4.77
C HIS A 16 -23.20 18.55 -5.35
N ARG A 17 -22.76 19.81 -5.14
CA ARG A 17 -21.46 20.29 -5.61
C ARG A 17 -20.29 19.64 -4.88
N THR A 18 -20.35 19.49 -3.56
CA THR A 18 -19.29 18.84 -2.77
C THR A 18 -19.18 17.35 -3.12
N THR A 19 -20.30 16.66 -3.31
CA THR A 19 -20.34 15.26 -3.76
C THR A 19 -19.69 15.12 -5.14
N THR A 20 -20.01 16.03 -6.07
CA THR A 20 -19.43 16.02 -7.42
C THR A 20 -17.92 16.26 -7.39
N ILE A 21 -17.43 17.16 -6.54
CA ILE A 21 -15.99 17.41 -6.36
C ILE A 21 -15.27 16.15 -5.85
N ALA A 22 -15.84 15.47 -4.85
CA ALA A 22 -15.27 14.23 -4.33
C ALA A 22 -15.24 13.11 -5.39
N GLN A 23 -16.30 12.99 -6.22
CA GLN A 23 -16.34 12.03 -7.33
C GLN A 23 -15.28 12.31 -8.40
N ILE A 24 -15.09 13.59 -8.76
CA ILE A 24 -14.03 14.01 -9.67
C ILE A 24 -12.66 13.64 -9.09
N PHE A 25 -12.44 13.90 -7.80
CA PHE A 25 -11.20 13.54 -7.13
C PHE A 25 -10.93 12.02 -7.16
N TYR A 26 -11.95 11.19 -6.92
CA TYR A 26 -11.83 9.73 -7.02
C TYR A 26 -11.49 9.29 -8.45
N ALA A 27 -12.15 9.87 -9.45
CA ALA A 27 -11.89 9.56 -10.86
C ALA A 27 -10.45 9.90 -11.25
N ILE A 28 -9.97 11.10 -10.89
CA ILE A 28 -8.58 11.54 -11.17
C ILE A 28 -7.58 10.61 -10.49
N SER A 29 -7.82 10.27 -9.22
CA SER A 29 -6.93 9.39 -8.46
C SER A 29 -6.83 7.99 -9.09
N ILE A 30 -7.97 7.40 -9.48
CA ILE A 30 -8.01 6.08 -10.14
C ILE A 30 -7.30 6.11 -11.49
N VAL A 31 -7.58 7.12 -12.32
CA VAL A 31 -6.97 7.26 -13.65
C VAL A 31 -5.47 7.46 -13.54
N SER A 32 -5.01 8.30 -12.61
CA SER A 32 -3.58 8.57 -12.43
C SER A 32 -2.84 7.33 -11.94
N VAL A 33 -3.36 6.64 -10.92
CA VAL A 33 -2.78 5.39 -10.40
C VAL A 33 -2.76 4.29 -11.46
N THR A 34 -3.86 4.09 -12.18
CA THR A 34 -3.93 3.06 -13.22
C THR A 34 -2.97 3.38 -14.38
N GLY A 35 -2.91 4.65 -14.77
CA GLY A 35 -1.99 5.13 -15.82
C GLY A 35 -0.53 4.90 -15.44
N THR A 36 -0.13 5.20 -14.21
CA THR A 36 1.26 5.02 -13.76
C THR A 36 1.63 3.54 -13.65
N VAL A 37 0.76 2.71 -13.08
CA VAL A 37 0.96 1.25 -13.00
C VAL A 37 1.16 0.65 -14.38
N LEU A 38 0.30 1.00 -15.33
CA LEU A 38 0.36 0.42 -16.67
C LEU A 38 1.55 0.95 -17.47
N ALA A 39 1.84 2.25 -17.42
CA ALA A 39 2.83 2.88 -18.29
C ALA A 39 4.27 2.78 -17.75
N SER A 40 4.47 2.81 -16.43
CA SER A 40 5.81 2.89 -15.82
C SER A 40 6.77 1.77 -16.27
N PRO A 41 6.36 0.50 -16.35
CA PRO A 41 7.25 -0.58 -16.77
C PRO A 41 7.57 -0.59 -18.28
N TRP A 42 6.86 0.21 -19.09
CA TRP A 42 7.10 0.36 -20.53
C TRP A 42 7.97 1.57 -20.85
N ILE A 43 7.86 2.64 -20.07
CA ILE A 43 8.62 3.88 -20.27
C ILE A 43 10.05 3.76 -19.73
N SER A 44 10.25 2.95 -18.69
CA SER A 44 11.57 2.74 -18.08
C SER A 44 12.61 2.26 -19.12
N PRO A 45 13.79 2.91 -19.19
CA PRO A 45 14.81 2.59 -20.18
C PRO A 45 15.39 1.20 -19.94
N ILE A 46 15.52 0.41 -21.02
CA ILE A 46 16.11 -0.95 -21.00
C ILE A 46 17.64 -0.86 -21.08
N TYR A 47 18.17 0.18 -21.72
CA TYR A 47 19.60 0.45 -21.87
C TYR A 47 19.86 1.95 -21.72
N SER A 48 20.82 2.32 -20.87
CA SER A 48 21.43 3.65 -20.91
C SER A 48 22.38 3.70 -22.11
N THR A 49 22.18 4.64 -23.04
CA THR A 49 23.05 4.89 -24.20
C THR A 49 24.46 5.38 -23.79
N GLU A 50 24.70 5.63 -22.50
CA GLU A 50 25.95 6.19 -21.95
C GLU A 50 26.98 5.15 -21.46
N ALA A 51 26.85 3.87 -21.82
CA ALA A 51 27.88 2.85 -21.56
C ALA A 51 28.72 2.53 -22.80
N ALA A 52 29.02 3.55 -23.62
CA ALA A 52 29.95 3.45 -24.76
C ALA A 52 31.41 3.67 -24.34
N GLU A 53 31.81 3.19 -23.15
CA GLU A 53 33.22 3.02 -22.82
C GLU A 53 33.51 1.55 -22.48
N PRO A 54 34.55 0.94 -23.09
CA PRO A 54 34.87 -0.46 -22.89
C PRO A 54 35.57 -0.65 -21.53
N VAL A 55 34.83 -1.01 -20.49
CA VAL A 55 35.41 -1.41 -19.20
C VAL A 55 35.83 -2.89 -19.25
N PRO A 56 36.97 -3.29 -18.64
CA PRO A 56 37.63 -4.58 -18.89
C PRO A 56 36.82 -5.80 -18.44
N SER A 57 37.09 -6.91 -19.11
CA SER A 57 36.43 -8.22 -19.15
C SER A 57 36.40 -9.06 -17.85
N SER A 58 36.29 -8.45 -16.66
CA SER A 58 36.17 -9.17 -15.38
C SER A 58 34.97 -8.77 -14.51
N GLY A 59 34.09 -7.90 -15.01
CA GLY A 59 32.86 -7.48 -14.33
C GLY A 59 31.61 -8.26 -14.75
N PRO A 60 30.51 -8.20 -13.95
CA PRO A 60 29.26 -8.91 -14.22
C PRO A 60 28.61 -8.45 -15.53
N ASN A 61 27.82 -9.32 -16.16
CA ASN A 61 27.12 -9.04 -17.43
C ASN A 61 26.39 -7.67 -17.39
N PRO A 62 26.91 -6.63 -18.08
CA PRO A 62 26.41 -5.25 -17.92
C PRO A 62 24.94 -5.12 -18.31
N LYS A 63 24.50 -5.94 -19.27
CA LYS A 63 23.10 -6.06 -19.72
C LYS A 63 22.11 -6.38 -18.59
N ARG A 64 22.50 -7.21 -17.62
CA ARG A 64 21.59 -7.68 -16.54
C ARG A 64 21.45 -6.68 -15.40
N ALA A 65 22.53 -5.95 -15.09
CA ALA A 65 22.52 -4.90 -14.08
C ALA A 65 21.62 -3.72 -14.49
N ILE A 66 21.69 -3.33 -15.77
CA ILE A 66 20.86 -2.25 -16.33
C ILE A 66 19.37 -2.63 -16.29
N HIS A 67 19.03 -3.88 -16.64
CA HIS A 67 17.67 -4.38 -16.60
C HIS A 67 17.05 -4.34 -15.19
N LEU A 68 17.81 -4.75 -14.17
CA LEU A 68 17.33 -4.78 -12.79
C LEU A 68 17.13 -3.35 -12.23
N ARG A 69 17.99 -2.41 -12.63
CA ARG A 69 17.82 -0.98 -12.33
C ARG A 69 16.56 -0.40 -12.97
N GLY A 70 16.25 -0.80 -14.20
CA GLY A 70 15.01 -0.41 -14.88
C GLY A 70 13.76 -0.87 -14.12
N ILE A 71 13.74 -2.13 -13.64
CA ILE A 71 12.63 -2.69 -12.84
C ILE A 71 12.47 -1.91 -11.53
N ASN A 72 13.55 -1.65 -10.81
CA ASN A 72 13.46 -0.95 -9.52
C ASN A 72 12.93 0.49 -9.71
N ASN A 73 13.34 1.18 -10.77
CA ASN A 73 12.83 2.51 -11.07
C ASN A 73 11.33 2.49 -11.39
N SER A 74 10.83 1.50 -12.14
CA SER A 74 9.40 1.44 -12.46
C SER A 74 8.54 1.07 -11.26
N VAL A 75 9.00 0.14 -10.42
CA VAL A 75 8.32 -0.23 -9.16
C VAL A 75 8.35 0.95 -8.19
N PHE A 76 9.46 1.71 -8.13
CA PHE A 76 9.59 2.90 -7.28
C PHE A 76 8.58 3.99 -7.68
N VAL A 77 8.51 4.34 -8.97
CA VAL A 77 7.55 5.33 -9.48
C VAL A 77 6.11 4.88 -9.20
N THR A 78 5.83 3.59 -9.41
CA THR A 78 4.51 3.01 -9.14
C THR A 78 4.16 3.10 -7.64
N GLY A 79 5.07 2.67 -6.77
CA GLY A 79 4.89 2.75 -5.31
C GLY A 79 4.72 4.19 -4.83
N LEU A 80 5.50 5.13 -5.36
CA LEU A 80 5.39 6.54 -5.01
C LEU A 80 4.00 7.07 -5.37
N THR A 81 3.48 6.74 -6.55
CA THR A 81 2.14 7.15 -6.96
C THR A 81 1.07 6.57 -6.04
N TYR A 82 1.17 5.29 -5.64
CA TYR A 82 0.27 4.70 -4.65
C TYR A 82 0.29 5.46 -3.33
N THR A 83 1.48 5.72 -2.77
CA THR A 83 1.60 6.41 -1.47
C THR A 83 1.04 7.83 -1.50
N VAL A 84 1.30 8.60 -2.56
CA VAL A 84 0.82 9.98 -2.69
C VAL A 84 -0.70 10.01 -2.86
N PHE A 85 -1.26 9.24 -3.79
CA PHE A 85 -2.72 9.23 -4.01
C PHE A 85 -3.47 8.65 -2.82
N TRP A 86 -2.91 7.66 -2.11
CA TRP A 86 -3.49 7.17 -0.87
C TRP A 86 -3.48 8.22 0.23
N CYS A 87 -2.39 8.97 0.39
CA CYS A 87 -2.32 10.08 1.35
C CYS A 87 -3.41 11.12 1.04
N LEU A 88 -3.52 11.55 -0.22
CA LEU A 88 -4.55 12.51 -0.64
C LEU A 88 -5.97 11.96 -0.42
N LEU A 89 -6.20 10.67 -0.71
CA LEU A 89 -7.47 10.00 -0.43
C LEU A 89 -7.79 9.99 1.08
N GLN A 90 -6.81 9.69 1.94
CA GLN A 90 -7.00 9.71 3.39
C GLN A 90 -7.24 11.12 3.92
N LEU A 91 -6.59 12.15 3.37
CA LEU A 91 -6.89 13.54 3.70
C LEU A 91 -8.31 13.94 3.29
N LEU A 92 -8.82 13.41 2.18
CA LEU A 92 -10.20 13.63 1.76
C LEU A 92 -11.21 12.86 2.62
N LEU A 93 -10.87 11.63 3.05
CA LEU A 93 -11.76 10.66 3.73
C LEU A 93 -11.69 10.66 5.27
N GLN A 94 -10.64 11.19 5.89
CA GLN A 94 -10.55 11.38 7.35
C GLN A 94 -10.89 12.78 7.84
N GLN A 95 -11.41 12.89 9.06
CA GLN A 95 -11.75 14.18 9.67
C GLN A 95 -10.56 15.16 9.62
N PRO A 96 -10.78 16.47 9.45
CA PRO A 96 -9.69 17.45 9.37
C PRO A 96 -8.71 17.40 10.54
N VAL A 97 -9.19 17.06 11.75
CA VAL A 97 -8.37 16.88 12.95
C VAL A 97 -7.35 15.74 12.81
N LYS A 98 -7.67 14.71 12.01
CA LYS A 98 -6.81 13.55 11.74
C LYS A 98 -5.79 13.81 10.62
N ALA A 99 -5.83 14.97 9.95
CA ALA A 99 -4.90 15.29 8.86
C ALA A 99 -3.43 15.33 9.31
N ILE A 100 -3.16 15.86 10.52
CA ILE A 100 -1.81 15.91 11.09
C ILE A 100 -1.27 14.49 11.32
N PRO A 101 -1.99 13.59 12.04
CA PRO A 101 -1.62 12.18 12.13
C PRO A 101 -1.37 11.49 10.77
N VAL A 102 -2.20 11.72 9.75
CA VAL A 102 -2.01 11.15 8.41
C VAL A 102 -0.67 11.59 7.80
N LEU A 103 -0.33 12.88 7.90
CA LEU A 103 0.94 13.40 7.39
C LEU A 103 2.14 12.84 8.18
N LEU A 104 2.01 12.69 9.50
CA LEU A 104 3.05 12.08 10.34
C LEU A 104 3.29 10.62 9.97
N ILE A 105 2.22 9.86 9.67
CA ILE A 105 2.35 8.48 9.18
C ILE A 105 3.11 8.46 7.84
N LEU A 106 2.79 9.35 6.89
CA LEU A 106 3.53 9.46 5.64
C LEU A 106 5.02 9.75 5.88
N LEU A 107 5.32 10.71 6.76
CA LEU A 107 6.70 11.07 7.11
C LEU A 107 7.44 9.89 7.75
N GLN A 108 6.77 9.14 8.64
CA GLN A 108 7.35 7.98 9.30
C GLN A 108 7.62 6.84 8.31
N ILE A 109 6.75 6.63 7.32
CA ILE A 109 6.99 5.70 6.21
C ILE A 109 8.25 6.12 5.45
N ILE A 110 8.32 7.36 4.96
CA ILE A 110 9.48 7.84 4.18
C ILE A 110 10.77 7.75 5.01
N SER A 111 10.71 8.19 6.28
CA SER A 111 11.84 8.14 7.21
C SER A 111 12.33 6.71 7.46
N SER A 112 11.42 5.76 7.67
CA SER A 112 11.78 4.35 7.85
C SER A 112 12.40 3.73 6.58
N ILE A 113 11.88 4.06 5.39
CA ILE A 113 12.49 3.63 4.12
C ILE A 113 13.90 4.21 3.99
N ALA A 114 14.07 5.51 4.25
CA ALA A 114 15.36 6.18 4.15
C ALA A 114 16.38 5.61 5.16
N HIS A 115 15.96 5.39 6.41
CA HIS A 115 16.79 4.81 7.45
C HIS A 115 17.24 3.39 7.09
N PHE A 116 16.32 2.53 6.66
CA PHE A 116 16.66 1.15 6.24
C PHE A 116 17.46 1.09 4.94
N SER A 117 17.37 2.12 4.09
CA SER A 117 18.19 2.25 2.89
C SER A 117 19.64 2.67 3.20
N LEU A 118 19.82 3.53 4.21
CA LEU A 118 21.15 4.02 4.62
C LEU A 118 21.90 2.97 5.45
N ASP A 119 21.22 2.32 6.41
CA ASP A 119 21.84 1.42 7.38
C ASP A 119 21.65 -0.06 7.03
N LYS A 120 22.17 -0.46 5.86
CA LYS A 120 21.92 -1.80 5.27
C LYS A 120 22.52 -2.95 6.06
N THR A 121 23.53 -2.70 6.88
CA THR A 121 24.36 -3.75 7.51
C THR A 121 23.84 -4.24 8.85
N LEU A 122 22.98 -3.47 9.52
CA LEU A 122 22.58 -3.76 10.90
C LEU A 122 21.27 -4.56 11.04
N HIS A 123 20.43 -4.61 10.00
CA HIS A 123 19.06 -5.10 10.15
C HIS A 123 18.65 -6.14 9.10
N GLU A 124 18.29 -7.32 9.58
CA GLU A 124 17.69 -8.39 8.78
C GLU A 124 16.39 -7.92 8.11
N GLN A 125 16.13 -8.41 6.89
CA GLN A 125 14.95 -8.01 6.10
C GLN A 125 13.63 -8.29 6.82
N TRP A 126 13.54 -9.38 7.59
CA TRP A 126 12.35 -9.71 8.38
C TRP A 126 12.05 -8.66 9.45
N VAL A 127 13.09 -8.07 10.07
CA VAL A 127 12.94 -7.03 11.08
C VAL A 127 12.40 -5.74 10.45
N GLN A 128 12.91 -5.37 9.28
CA GLN A 128 12.44 -4.19 8.54
C GLN A 128 10.96 -4.34 8.13
N VAL A 129 10.59 -5.53 7.62
CA VAL A 129 9.19 -5.82 7.25
C VAL A 129 8.27 -5.82 8.46
N ALA A 130 8.70 -6.41 9.59
CA ALA A 130 7.94 -6.41 10.82
C ALA A 130 7.79 -4.99 11.40
N ALA A 131 8.86 -4.20 11.44
CA ALA A 131 8.86 -2.84 11.97
C ALA A 131 7.86 -1.94 11.22
N MET A 132 7.85 -2.05 9.90
CA MET A 132 6.82 -1.44 9.07
C MET A 132 5.45 -1.97 9.47
N GLN A 133 5.17 -3.27 9.46
CA GLN A 133 3.84 -3.79 9.85
C GLN A 133 3.34 -3.24 11.20
N PHE A 134 4.21 -3.18 12.21
CA PHE A 134 3.89 -2.61 13.52
C PHE A 134 3.63 -1.11 13.47
N LEU A 135 4.34 -0.36 12.62
CA LEU A 135 4.07 1.05 12.39
C LEU A 135 2.65 1.29 11.86
N GLY A 136 2.08 0.36 11.09
CA GLY A 136 0.77 0.51 10.45
C GLY A 136 -0.33 0.32 11.45
N MET A 137 -0.17 -0.72 12.26
CA MET A 137 -1.00 -0.99 13.42
C MET A 137 -0.91 0.15 14.45
N ALA A 138 0.28 0.70 14.68
CA ALA A 138 0.45 1.88 15.54
C ALA A 138 -0.26 3.11 14.96
N GLY A 139 -0.16 3.33 13.65
CA GLY A 139 -0.85 4.41 12.97
C GLY A 139 -2.37 4.26 13.00
N HIS A 140 -2.93 3.05 12.99
CA HIS A 140 -4.36 2.83 13.20
C HIS A 140 -4.84 3.48 14.50
N PHE A 141 -4.15 3.22 15.61
CA PHE A 141 -4.45 3.86 16.89
C PHE A 141 -4.03 5.33 16.94
N GLY A 142 -2.96 5.71 16.22
CA GLY A 142 -2.50 7.09 16.09
C GLY A 142 -3.50 8.02 15.39
N LEU A 143 -4.36 7.49 14.53
CA LEU A 143 -5.50 8.19 13.93
C LEU A 143 -6.69 8.34 14.91
N GLY A 144 -6.55 7.90 16.16
CA GLY A 144 -7.60 7.89 17.16
C GLY A 144 -8.67 6.82 16.94
N ASN A 145 -8.40 5.82 16.08
CA ASN A 145 -9.32 4.70 15.92
C ASN A 145 -9.22 3.77 17.14
N THR A 146 -10.35 3.13 17.47
CA THR A 146 -10.42 2.14 18.55
C THR A 146 -11.02 0.84 18.01
N ASN A 147 -10.74 -0.29 18.65
CA ASN A 147 -11.36 -1.58 18.32
C ASN A 147 -12.80 -1.68 18.87
N SER A 148 -13.60 -0.64 18.66
CA SER A 148 -15.00 -0.55 19.07
C SER A 148 -15.85 -0.07 17.90
N ILE A 149 -16.90 -0.82 17.58
CA ILE A 149 -17.81 -0.53 16.46
C ILE A 149 -18.43 0.87 16.59
N ALA A 150 -18.63 1.36 17.81
CA ALA A 150 -19.17 2.69 18.07
C ALA A 150 -18.25 3.84 17.60
N SER A 151 -16.96 3.57 17.39
CA SER A 151 -15.99 4.58 16.92
C SER A 151 -15.90 4.69 15.39
N LEU A 152 -16.63 3.84 14.65
CA LEU A 152 -16.65 3.88 13.20
C LEU A 152 -17.38 5.13 12.71
N ASP A 153 -16.68 5.92 11.90
CA ASP A 153 -17.24 7.14 11.32
C ASP A 153 -18.01 6.83 10.04
N VAL A 154 -19.23 6.34 10.21
CA VAL A 154 -20.13 5.98 9.10
C VAL A 154 -20.51 7.22 8.27
N ALA A 155 -20.54 8.41 8.86
CA ALA A 155 -20.89 9.64 8.15
C ALA A 155 -19.84 9.98 7.07
N ARG A 156 -18.55 9.87 7.41
CA ARG A 156 -17.45 10.08 6.46
C ARG A 156 -17.47 9.09 5.29
N ALA A 157 -17.98 7.88 5.51
CA ALA A 157 -18.07 6.87 4.47
C ALA A 157 -19.04 7.23 3.33
N TYR A 158 -19.89 8.24 3.50
CA TYR A 158 -20.79 8.76 2.46
C TYR A 158 -20.21 9.91 1.62
N ILE A 159 -18.95 10.32 1.86
CA ILE A 159 -18.32 11.39 1.08
C ILE A 159 -18.18 10.97 -0.39
N GLY A 160 -18.87 11.69 -1.28
CA GLY A 160 -18.86 11.42 -2.72
C GLY A 160 -19.87 10.36 -3.18
N ILE A 161 -20.74 9.86 -2.30
CA ILE A 161 -21.83 8.96 -2.67
C ILE A 161 -23.12 9.77 -2.88
N SER A 162 -23.65 9.79 -4.11
CA SER A 162 -24.85 10.56 -4.47
C SER A 162 -26.18 9.87 -4.10
N GLY A 163 -26.16 8.56 -3.86
CA GLY A 163 -27.34 7.77 -3.50
C GLY A 163 -27.08 6.86 -2.31
N TYR A 164 -28.14 6.47 -1.60
CA TYR A 164 -28.01 5.51 -0.50
C TYR A 164 -27.53 4.16 -1.06
N SER A 165 -26.29 3.80 -0.76
CA SER A 165 -25.70 2.52 -1.12
C SER A 165 -24.88 1.98 0.05
N THR A 166 -25.43 0.96 0.71
CA THR A 166 -24.78 0.29 1.84
C THR A 166 -23.45 -0.34 1.42
N ALA A 167 -23.36 -0.89 0.21
CA ALA A 167 -22.16 -1.56 -0.28
C ALA A 167 -21.00 -0.57 -0.47
N LEU A 168 -21.24 0.55 -1.16
CA LEU A 168 -20.18 1.52 -1.45
C LEU A 168 -19.73 2.28 -0.20
N SER A 169 -20.69 2.61 0.69
CA SER A 169 -20.37 3.17 2.01
C SER A 169 -19.55 2.20 2.86
N SER A 170 -19.85 0.89 2.83
CA SER A 170 -19.06 -0.10 3.58
C SER A 170 -17.61 -0.20 3.09
N ILE A 171 -17.38 -0.12 1.78
CA ILE A 171 -16.03 -0.12 1.20
C ILE A 171 -15.26 1.15 1.62
N MET A 172 -15.91 2.32 1.57
CA MET A 172 -15.29 3.57 2.02
C MET A 172 -14.99 3.54 3.52
N LEU A 173 -15.90 3.00 4.33
CA LEU A 173 -15.69 2.83 5.76
C LEU A 173 -14.49 1.92 6.06
N PHE A 174 -14.30 0.86 5.27
CA PHE A 174 -13.13 0.00 5.36
C PHE A 174 -11.84 0.78 5.05
N PHE A 175 -11.82 1.58 3.98
CA PHE A 175 -10.66 2.43 3.64
C PHE A 175 -10.38 3.53 4.66
N ILE A 176 -11.40 4.06 5.34
CA ILE A 176 -11.23 5.02 6.44
C ILE A 176 -10.64 4.32 7.68
N THR A 177 -11.17 3.15 8.02
CA THR A 177 -10.83 2.44 9.27
C THR A 177 -9.44 1.82 9.22
N TYR A 178 -9.12 1.12 8.13
CA TYR A 178 -7.82 0.46 7.90
C TYR A 178 -6.90 1.30 7.00
N GLY A 179 -7.15 2.61 6.95
CA GLY A 179 -6.40 3.54 6.11
C GLY A 179 -4.90 3.52 6.38
N SER A 180 -4.51 3.46 7.66
CA SER A 180 -3.11 3.39 8.09
C SER A 180 -2.44 2.08 7.70
N ASP A 181 -3.10 0.94 7.96
CA ASP A 181 -2.56 -0.38 7.66
C ASP A 181 -2.34 -0.56 6.15
N LEU A 182 -3.30 -0.15 5.31
CA LEU A 182 -3.14 -0.13 3.86
C LEU A 182 -2.03 0.81 3.40
N PHE A 183 -1.89 1.98 4.02
CA PHE A 183 -0.88 2.96 3.65
C PHE A 183 0.54 2.37 3.72
N LEU A 184 0.78 1.52 4.71
CA LEU A 184 2.04 0.83 4.85
C LEU A 184 2.33 -0.19 3.76
N TYR A 185 1.34 -0.99 3.34
CA TYR A 185 1.53 -1.92 2.22
C TYR A 185 1.84 -1.18 0.92
N LEU A 186 1.27 0.00 0.72
CA LEU A 186 1.61 0.85 -0.42
C LEU A 186 3.03 1.42 -0.29
N GLY A 187 3.45 1.83 0.91
CA GLY A 187 4.83 2.21 1.22
C GLY A 187 5.83 1.08 1.04
N MET A 188 5.44 -0.16 1.31
CA MET A 188 6.28 -1.34 1.11
C MET A 188 6.69 -1.56 -0.35
N VAL A 189 5.85 -1.16 -1.31
CA VAL A 189 6.19 -1.21 -2.73
C VAL A 189 7.39 -0.31 -3.02
N VAL A 190 7.44 0.88 -2.40
CA VAL A 190 8.58 1.80 -2.50
C VAL A 190 9.81 1.22 -1.82
N TYR A 191 9.65 0.66 -0.62
CA TYR A 191 10.75 0.05 0.14
C TYR A 191 11.46 -1.07 -0.63
N ILE A 192 10.71 -2.02 -1.23
CA ILE A 192 11.28 -3.11 -2.04
C ILE A 192 12.10 -2.54 -3.20
N SER A 193 11.63 -1.46 -3.82
CA SER A 193 12.32 -0.83 -4.95
C SER A 193 13.67 -0.22 -4.57
N VAL A 194 13.73 0.44 -3.41
CA VAL A 194 14.95 1.10 -2.93
C VAL A 194 15.97 0.08 -2.43
N LYS A 195 15.51 -0.93 -1.68
CA LYS A 195 16.39 -1.96 -1.12
C LYS A 195 17.10 -2.76 -2.19
N ASP A 196 16.41 -3.13 -3.26
CA ASP A 196 17.03 -3.86 -4.36
C ASP A 196 17.97 -3.00 -5.22
N GLY A 197 17.99 -1.67 -5.10
CA GLY A 197 18.83 -0.79 -5.94
C GLY A 197 20.34 -0.93 -5.71
N ASP A 198 20.76 -1.15 -4.47
CA ASP A 198 22.17 -1.03 -4.07
C ASP A 198 22.85 -2.37 -3.74
N ASP A 199 22.11 -3.38 -3.25
CA ASP A 199 22.64 -4.72 -2.91
C ASP A 199 23.00 -5.57 -4.16
N ILE A 200 22.74 -5.05 -5.36
CA ILE A 200 23.07 -5.68 -6.65
C ILE A 200 24.58 -5.66 -6.94
N SER A 201 25.32 -4.77 -6.30
CA SER A 201 26.74 -4.56 -6.60
C SER A 201 27.67 -5.64 -6.04
N THR A 202 27.27 -6.38 -5.00
CA THR A 202 28.21 -7.25 -4.25
C THR A 202 27.81 -8.72 -4.11
N LEU A 203 26.54 -9.13 -4.26
CA LEU A 203 26.14 -10.50 -3.91
C LEU A 203 25.01 -11.11 -4.76
N ARG A 204 25.08 -11.16 -6.11
CA ARG A 204 23.97 -11.81 -6.85
C ARG A 204 24.22 -12.36 -8.24
N GLN A 205 25.35 -13.02 -8.47
CA GLN A 205 25.63 -13.64 -9.77
C GLN A 205 25.02 -15.03 -9.97
N LEU A 206 24.55 -15.75 -8.92
CA LEU A 206 24.24 -17.19 -9.06
C LEU A 206 22.78 -17.66 -8.92
N LYS A 207 21.81 -16.87 -8.45
CA LYS A 207 20.45 -17.42 -8.17
C LYS A 207 19.32 -16.38 -8.27
N TRP A 208 18.95 -16.00 -9.49
CA TRP A 208 17.92 -15.00 -9.81
C TRP A 208 16.51 -15.39 -9.32
N SER A 209 16.08 -16.65 -9.52
CA SER A 209 14.77 -17.11 -9.02
C SER A 209 14.70 -17.13 -7.49
N TYR A 210 15.75 -17.61 -6.83
CA TYR A 210 15.79 -17.72 -5.37
C TYR A 210 15.76 -16.36 -4.66
N ASN A 211 16.40 -15.34 -5.25
CA ASN A 211 16.41 -14.00 -4.64
C ASN A 211 15.13 -13.21 -4.93
N LEU A 212 14.48 -13.37 -6.09
CA LEU A 212 13.15 -12.79 -6.34
C LEU A 212 12.07 -13.45 -5.47
N GLU A 213 12.15 -14.77 -5.30
CA GLU A 213 11.32 -15.48 -4.32
C GLU A 213 11.53 -14.90 -2.93
N LYS A 214 12.77 -14.73 -2.47
CA LYS A 214 13.01 -14.17 -1.12
C LYS A 214 12.61 -12.70 -0.99
N MET A 215 12.77 -11.90 -2.05
CA MET A 215 12.40 -10.47 -2.12
C MET A 215 10.90 -10.23 -2.05
N ILE A 216 10.08 -11.12 -2.62
CA ILE A 216 8.61 -11.01 -2.63
C ILE A 216 7.98 -11.87 -1.54
N ALA A 217 8.47 -13.09 -1.32
CA ALA A 217 7.90 -14.00 -0.35
C ALA A 217 8.02 -13.46 1.08
N LEU A 218 9.11 -12.77 1.43
CA LEU A 218 9.31 -12.29 2.78
C LEU A 218 8.36 -11.12 3.15
N PRO A 219 8.23 -10.05 2.34
CA PRO A 219 7.22 -9.00 2.54
C PRO A 219 5.77 -9.48 2.47
N CYS A 220 5.49 -10.59 1.78
CA CYS A 220 4.14 -11.16 1.69
C CYS A 220 3.83 -12.14 2.83
N LEU A 221 4.74 -13.08 3.11
CA LEU A 221 4.54 -14.19 4.04
C LEU A 221 4.56 -13.71 5.49
N LEU A 222 5.44 -12.76 5.85
CA LEU A 222 5.55 -12.30 7.23
C LEU A 222 4.25 -11.64 7.73
N PRO A 223 3.66 -10.66 7.02
CA PRO A 223 2.40 -10.05 7.46
C PRO A 223 1.25 -11.06 7.49
N LEU A 224 1.20 -12.00 6.53
CA LEU A 224 0.20 -13.08 6.52
C LEU A 224 0.32 -13.99 7.74
N LEU A 225 1.55 -14.37 8.11
CA LEU A 225 1.79 -15.21 9.27
C LEU A 225 1.40 -14.50 10.57
N ILE A 226 1.83 -13.25 10.75
CA ILE A 226 1.51 -12.45 11.94
C ILE A 226 -0.02 -12.31 12.10
N ASN A 227 -0.72 -12.00 11.02
CA ASN A 227 -2.18 -11.86 11.05
C ASN A 227 -2.90 -13.20 11.26
N SER A 228 -2.38 -14.30 10.70
CA SER A 228 -2.94 -15.64 10.93
C SER A 228 -2.81 -16.06 12.40
N VAL A 229 -1.64 -15.83 13.01
CA VAL A 229 -1.40 -16.08 14.44
C VAL A 229 -2.31 -15.19 15.30
N ALA A 230 -2.43 -13.90 14.97
CA ALA A 230 -3.32 -13.00 15.68
C ALA A 230 -4.79 -13.46 15.59
N LEU A 231 -5.29 -13.74 14.39
CA LEU A 231 -6.67 -14.17 14.16
C LEU A 231 -6.96 -15.49 14.90
N THR A 232 -6.08 -16.48 14.80
CA THR A 232 -6.23 -17.75 15.52
C THR A 232 -6.25 -17.53 17.03
N SER A 233 -5.39 -16.65 17.57
CA SER A 233 -5.43 -16.31 19.00
C SER A 233 -6.79 -15.72 19.42
N TYR A 234 -7.36 -14.80 18.64
CA TYR A 234 -8.69 -14.24 18.92
C TYR A 234 -9.80 -15.31 18.82
N THR A 235 -9.73 -16.23 17.85
CA THR A 235 -10.69 -17.35 17.78
C THR A 235 -10.62 -18.25 19.00
N ILE A 236 -9.42 -18.57 19.49
CA ILE A 236 -9.24 -19.40 20.68
C ILE A 236 -9.85 -18.71 21.91
N VAL A 237 -9.56 -17.41 22.11
CA VAL A 237 -10.15 -16.63 23.22
C VAL A 237 -11.68 -16.58 23.13
N LEU A 238 -12.24 -16.39 21.94
CA LEU A 238 -13.70 -16.43 21.74
C LEU A 238 -14.30 -17.79 22.09
N LEU A 239 -13.63 -18.88 21.73
CA LEU A 239 -14.07 -20.23 22.06
C LEU A 239 -14.02 -20.49 23.58
N LEU A 240 -12.95 -20.05 24.25
CA LEU A 240 -12.81 -20.17 25.71
C LEU A 240 -13.87 -19.35 26.46
N MET A 241 -14.13 -18.12 26.00
CA MET A 241 -15.07 -17.19 26.63
C MET A 241 -16.51 -17.35 26.12
N ARG A 242 -16.82 -18.37 25.33
CA ARG A 242 -18.13 -18.55 24.65
C ARG A 242 -19.32 -18.49 25.61
N ASN A 243 -19.17 -19.04 26.81
CA ASN A 243 -20.24 -19.09 27.81
C ASN A 243 -20.27 -17.84 28.72
N HIS A 244 -19.32 -16.91 28.55
CA HIS A 244 -19.22 -15.69 29.33
C HIS A 244 -20.00 -14.56 28.65
N LEU A 245 -20.77 -13.77 29.41
CA LEU A 245 -21.63 -12.70 28.88
C LEU A 245 -20.85 -11.65 28.04
N PHE A 246 -19.58 -11.44 28.37
CA PHE A 246 -18.66 -10.55 27.64
C PHE A 246 -18.31 -10.99 26.21
N VAL A 247 -18.66 -12.21 25.78
CA VAL A 247 -18.43 -12.66 24.40
C VAL A 247 -19.06 -11.72 23.38
N TRP A 248 -20.27 -11.25 23.67
CA TRP A 248 -21.05 -10.40 22.77
C TRP A 248 -20.62 -8.94 22.79
N SER A 249 -20.32 -8.39 23.97
CA SER A 249 -20.09 -6.94 24.13
C SER A 249 -18.62 -6.53 24.05
N VAL A 250 -17.68 -7.40 24.45
CA VAL A 250 -16.25 -7.04 24.55
C VAL A 250 -15.41 -7.77 23.51
N PHE A 251 -15.63 -9.08 23.34
CA PHE A 251 -14.78 -9.90 22.49
C PHE A 251 -15.21 -9.90 21.01
N SER A 252 -16.51 -10.01 20.73
CA SER A 252 -17.03 -10.04 19.36
C SER A 252 -16.67 -8.78 18.54
N PRO A 253 -16.83 -7.53 19.07
CA PRO A 253 -16.40 -6.35 18.32
C PRO A 253 -14.91 -6.39 17.97
N LYS A 254 -14.04 -6.75 18.93
CA LYS A 254 -12.58 -6.85 18.70
C LYS A 254 -12.25 -7.91 17.65
N TYR A 255 -12.97 -9.02 17.63
CA TYR A 255 -12.78 -10.06 16.63
C TYR A 255 -13.17 -9.61 15.21
N ILE A 256 -14.27 -8.84 15.07
CA ILE A 256 -14.64 -8.26 13.78
C ILE A 256 -13.53 -7.30 13.28
N TYR A 257 -12.93 -6.52 14.18
CA TYR A 257 -11.77 -5.69 13.84
C TYR A 257 -10.55 -6.52 13.42
N ALA A 258 -10.28 -7.63 14.10
CA ALA A 258 -9.22 -8.55 13.69
C ALA A 258 -9.49 -9.15 12.30
N CYS A 259 -10.74 -9.53 12.00
CA CYS A 259 -11.14 -10.00 10.68
C CYS A 259 -10.91 -8.91 9.61
N GLY A 260 -11.34 -7.67 9.85
CA GLY A 260 -11.10 -6.57 8.93
C GLY A 260 -9.61 -6.28 8.71
N ALA A 261 -8.78 -6.36 9.76
CA ALA A 261 -7.33 -6.21 9.64
C ALA A 261 -6.70 -7.34 8.80
N THR A 262 -7.21 -8.57 8.91
CA THR A 262 -6.76 -9.68 8.05
C THR A 262 -7.14 -9.45 6.59
N ILE A 263 -8.37 -9.02 6.30
CA ILE A 263 -8.81 -8.67 4.94
C ILE A 263 -7.93 -7.56 4.37
N CYS A 264 -7.63 -6.53 5.18
CA CYS A 264 -6.73 -5.44 4.83
C CYS A 264 -5.33 -5.96 4.46
N THR A 265 -4.80 -6.88 5.27
CA THR A 265 -3.51 -7.52 5.01
C THR A 265 -3.52 -8.30 3.69
N TYR A 266 -4.57 -9.09 3.43
CA TYR A 266 -4.70 -9.82 2.17
C TYR A 266 -4.75 -8.89 0.96
N VAL A 267 -5.52 -7.79 1.04
CA VAL A 267 -5.60 -6.78 -0.01
C VAL A 267 -4.25 -6.11 -0.23
N GLY A 268 -3.56 -5.68 0.84
CA GLY A 268 -2.25 -5.04 0.75
C GLY A 268 -1.17 -5.94 0.15
N VAL A 269 -1.10 -7.20 0.61
CA VAL A 269 -0.18 -8.22 0.08
C VAL A 269 -0.50 -8.56 -1.37
N PHE A 270 -1.78 -8.63 -1.75
CA PHE A 270 -2.20 -8.85 -3.13
C PHE A 270 -1.73 -7.71 -4.05
N ILE A 271 -1.92 -6.44 -3.65
CA ILE A 271 -1.45 -5.28 -4.42
C ILE A 271 0.07 -5.33 -4.62
N LEU A 272 0.81 -5.67 -3.56
CA LEU A 272 2.26 -5.79 -3.59
C LEU A 272 2.72 -6.90 -4.54
N ALA A 273 2.14 -8.09 -4.42
CA ALA A 273 2.47 -9.24 -5.26
C ALA A 273 2.12 -8.96 -6.74
N MET A 274 0.94 -8.41 -7.02
CA MET A 274 0.51 -8.08 -8.38
C MET A 274 1.42 -7.04 -9.02
N THR A 275 1.82 -6.00 -8.27
CA THR A 275 2.73 -4.97 -8.78
C THR A 275 4.10 -5.56 -9.12
N ALA A 276 4.65 -6.41 -8.24
CA ALA A 276 5.94 -7.06 -8.47
C ALA A 276 5.90 -8.02 -9.67
N VAL A 277 4.89 -8.89 -9.75
CA VAL A 277 4.71 -9.86 -10.84
C VAL A 277 4.49 -9.15 -12.17
N TYR A 278 3.62 -8.13 -12.21
CA TYR A 278 3.36 -7.37 -13.43
C TYR A 278 4.64 -6.73 -13.99
N ASN A 279 5.43 -6.07 -13.13
CA ASN A 279 6.71 -5.50 -13.54
C ASN A 279 7.66 -6.59 -14.09
N CYS A 280 7.79 -7.73 -13.39
CA CYS A 280 8.65 -8.83 -13.86
C CYS A 280 8.22 -9.39 -15.23
N VAL A 281 6.91 -9.55 -15.45
CA VAL A 281 6.36 -10.07 -16.72
C VAL A 281 6.59 -9.09 -17.87
N VAL A 282 6.29 -7.81 -17.68
CA VAL A 282 6.47 -6.79 -18.73
C VAL A 282 7.93 -6.68 -19.15
N PHE A 283 8.86 -6.65 -18.19
CA PHE A 283 10.28 -6.57 -18.49
C PHE A 283 10.83 -7.83 -19.17
N SER A 284 10.36 -9.01 -18.77
CA SER A 284 10.71 -10.28 -19.44
C SER A 284 10.24 -10.29 -20.89
N PHE A 285 9.01 -9.81 -21.14
CA PHE A 285 8.44 -9.68 -22.48
C PHE A 285 9.23 -8.69 -23.34
N ARG A 286 9.55 -7.50 -22.81
CA ARG A 286 10.34 -6.47 -23.50
C ARG A 286 11.73 -6.98 -23.87
N THR A 287 12.37 -7.73 -22.97
CA THR A 287 13.71 -8.30 -23.20
C THR A 287 13.69 -9.36 -24.30
N ARG A 288 12.69 -10.25 -24.31
CA ARG A 288 12.54 -11.26 -25.36
C ARG A 288 12.40 -10.62 -26.74
N ASN A 289 11.50 -9.64 -26.86
CA ASN A 289 11.24 -8.93 -28.12
C ASN A 289 12.44 -8.13 -28.64
N TYR A 290 13.32 -7.65 -27.75
CA TYR A 290 14.55 -6.97 -28.16
C TYR A 290 15.58 -7.96 -28.72
N ASN A 291 15.77 -9.11 -28.05
CA ASN A 291 16.71 -10.13 -28.51
C ASN A 291 16.31 -10.68 -29.89
N ASP A 292 15.01 -10.89 -30.14
CA ASP A 292 14.48 -11.35 -31.42
C ASP A 292 14.72 -10.34 -32.57
N LYS A 293 14.83 -9.04 -32.28
CA LYS A 293 15.12 -7.99 -33.28
C LYS A 293 16.61 -7.77 -33.53
N SER A 294 17.47 -8.27 -32.64
CA SER A 294 18.93 -8.11 -32.71
C SER A 294 19.65 -9.29 -33.41
N LEU A 295 18.88 -10.29 -33.82
CA LEU A 295 19.29 -11.53 -34.50
C LEU A 295 18.90 -11.45 -35.98
#